data_AF-R4UGP5-F1
#
_entry.id   AF-R4UGP5-F1
#
_cell.length_a   1.000
_cell.length_b   1.000
_cell.length_c   1.000
_cell.angle_alpha   90.00
_cell.angle_beta   90.00
_cell.angle_gamma   90.00
#
_symmetry.space_group_name_H-M   'P 1'
#
loop_
_entity.id
_entity.type
_entity.pdbx_description
1 polymer ?
#
loop_
_entity_poly.entity_id
_entity_poly.type
_entity_poly.pdbx_seq_one_letter_code
_entity_poly.pdbx_strand_id
1 'polypeptide(L)'
;MKSLSIKSIVSIANIILYTALLLVFLVLGINKISLDPATTYKICYVLVGFGIVLFVIYHVVRIHELNKTTFQLTKKHLVYMQIFYIGQYIIFGITLFYLILANTNILNQTGILIFWYVWFPIVFVLSIAISILESIVRVEEKIFLVKKAWKDSADWEETQLKTKNDSPFTSVKSKSPNANPFLDDTESKIKE
;
A
#
# COMPACT_ATOMS: atom_id res chain seq x y z
N MET A 1 -0.74 13.38 -17.69
CA MET A 1 -1.59 12.57 -16.80
C MET A 1 -0.80 12.27 -15.53
N LYS A 2 -1.18 12.82 -14.38
CA LYS A 2 -0.56 12.46 -13.09
C LYS A 2 -0.80 10.97 -12.89
N SER A 3 0.25 10.15 -12.88
CA SER A 3 0.11 8.71 -12.65
C SER A 3 -0.55 8.51 -11.29
N LEU A 4 -1.67 7.79 -11.28
CA LEU A 4 -2.28 7.37 -10.03
C LEU A 4 -1.21 6.56 -9.29
N SER A 5 -0.75 7.04 -8.14
CA SER A 5 0.18 6.28 -7.31
C SER A 5 -0.50 4.98 -6.94
N ILE A 6 0.18 3.84 -7.12
CA ILE A 6 -0.35 2.50 -6.82
C ILE A 6 -0.86 2.38 -5.37
N LYS A 7 -0.33 3.21 -4.46
CA LYS A 7 -0.85 3.36 -3.08
C LYS A 7 -2.30 3.84 -3.04
N SER A 8 -2.68 4.74 -3.93
CA SER A 8 -4.02 5.32 -4.00
C SER A 8 -5.08 4.26 -4.34
N ILE A 9 -4.74 3.20 -5.07
CA ILE A 9 -5.70 2.15 -5.45
C ILE A 9 -6.24 1.41 -4.22
N VAL A 10 -5.38 1.03 -3.27
CA VAL A 10 -5.80 0.38 -2.02
C VAL A 10 -6.65 1.32 -1.17
N SER A 11 -6.23 2.58 -1.05
CA SER A 11 -7.00 3.57 -0.29
C SER A 11 -8.38 3.80 -0.91
N ILE A 12 -8.48 3.88 -2.24
CA ILE A 12 -9.76 3.99 -2.96
C ILE A 12 -10.62 2.76 -2.71
N ALA A 13 -10.07 1.55 -2.81
CA ALA A 13 -10.78 0.30 -2.52
C ALA A 13 -11.35 0.27 -1.10
N ASN A 14 -10.56 0.70 -0.11
CA ASN A 14 -10.99 0.79 1.29
C ASN A 14 -12.05 1.87 1.51
N ILE A 15 -11.95 3.04 0.87
CA ILE A 15 -12.98 4.07 0.94
C ILE A 15 -14.32 3.53 0.42
N ILE A 16 -14.30 2.87 -0.74
CA ILE A 16 -15.50 2.26 -1.34
C ILE A 16 -16.12 1.22 -0.39
N LEU A 17 -15.29 0.37 0.22
CA LEU A 17 -15.72 -0.60 1.23
C LEU A 17 -16.41 0.07 2.42
N TYR A 18 -15.80 1.12 2.98
CA TYR A 18 -16.37 1.84 4.13
C TYR A 18 -17.64 2.60 3.77
N THR A 19 -17.74 3.14 2.56
CA THR A 19 -18.96 3.74 2.06
C THR A 19 -20.09 2.71 1.98
N ALA A 20 -19.80 1.49 1.51
CA ALA A 20 -20.79 0.41 1.47
C ALA A 20 -21.29 0.03 2.87
N LEU A 21 -20.38 -0.11 3.83
CA LEU A 21 -20.72 -0.41 5.23
C LEU A 21 -21.54 0.72 5.87
N LEU A 22 -21.15 1.97 5.65
CA LEU A 22 -21.86 3.14 6.16
C LEU A 22 -23.29 3.21 5.63
N LEU A 23 -23.49 2.89 4.34
CA LEU A 23 -24.80 2.92 3.72
C LEU A 23 -25.75 1.87 4.34
N VAL A 24 -25.25 0.65 4.60
CA VAL A 24 -26.00 -0.38 5.35
C VAL A 24 -26.43 0.15 6.71
N PHE A 25 -25.50 0.76 7.46
CA PHE A 25 -25.81 1.29 8.79
C PHE A 25 -26.84 2.44 8.76
N LEU A 26 -26.67 3.41 7.85
CA LEU A 26 -27.55 4.57 7.74
C LEU A 26 -28.97 4.20 7.31
N VAL A 27 -29.12 3.26 6.38
CA VAL A 27 -30.42 2.85 5.86
C VAL A 27 -31.09 1.82 6.76
N LEU A 28 -30.36 0.79 7.20
CA LEU A 28 -30.95 -0.40 7.85
C LEU A 28 -30.74 -0.44 9.36
N GLY A 29 -29.72 0.25 9.87
CA GLY A 29 -29.44 0.32 11.31
C GLY A 29 -30.23 1.42 12.00
N ILE A 30 -30.13 2.65 11.49
CA ILE A 30 -30.73 3.84 12.11
C ILE A 30 -31.89 4.44 11.31
N ASN A 31 -32.27 3.85 10.18
CA ASN A 31 -33.38 4.29 9.33
C ASN A 31 -33.36 5.80 9.00
N LYS A 32 -32.17 6.39 8.80
CA LYS A 32 -32.03 7.82 8.51
C LYS A 32 -32.22 8.18 7.04
N ILE A 33 -32.06 7.22 6.15
CA ILE A 33 -32.18 7.41 4.71
C ILE A 33 -33.34 6.55 4.22
N SER A 34 -34.30 7.19 3.53
CA SER A 34 -35.49 6.55 2.96
C SER A 34 -35.16 5.83 1.66
N LEU A 35 -34.29 4.83 1.72
CA LEU A 35 -34.02 3.91 0.61
C LEU A 35 -34.65 2.55 0.91
N ASP A 36 -35.21 1.92 -0.10
CA ASP A 36 -35.71 0.56 -0.02
C ASP A 36 -34.57 -0.41 0.38
N PRO A 37 -34.77 -1.30 1.39
CA PRO A 37 -33.76 -2.25 1.83
C PRO A 37 -33.15 -3.11 0.71
N ALA A 38 -33.98 -3.62 -0.21
CA ALA A 38 -33.51 -4.48 -1.28
C ALA A 38 -32.60 -3.72 -2.27
N THR A 39 -32.93 -2.46 -2.55
CA THR A 39 -32.12 -1.57 -3.36
C THR A 39 -30.78 -1.25 -2.67
N THR A 40 -30.81 -0.98 -1.37
CA THR A 40 -29.60 -0.77 -0.55
C THR A 40 -28.64 -1.95 -0.62
N TYR A 41 -29.13 -3.18 -0.41
CA TYR A 41 -28.27 -4.36 -0.48
C TYR A 41 -27.60 -4.52 -1.85
N LYS A 42 -28.34 -4.31 -2.94
CA LYS A 42 -27.78 -4.36 -4.30
C LYS A 42 -26.65 -3.36 -4.50
N ILE A 43 -26.85 -2.11 -4.07
CA ILE A 43 -25.81 -1.06 -4.14
C ILE A 43 -24.58 -1.49 -3.35
N CYS A 44 -24.77 -1.98 -2.12
CA CYS A 44 -23.68 -2.42 -1.26
C CYS A 44 -22.91 -3.62 -1.87
N TYR A 45 -23.60 -4.61 -2.46
CA TYR A 45 -22.92 -5.72 -3.14
C TYR A 45 -22.07 -5.24 -4.31
N VAL A 46 -22.57 -4.30 -5.11
CA VAL A 46 -21.81 -3.71 -6.22
C VAL A 46 -20.58 -2.96 -5.70
N LEU A 47 -20.73 -2.13 -4.66
CA LEU A 47 -19.61 -1.39 -4.08
C LEU A 47 -18.53 -2.32 -3.50
N VAL A 48 -18.94 -3.34 -2.73
CA VAL A 48 -18.00 -4.32 -2.16
C VAL A 48 -17.31 -5.11 -3.27
N GLY A 49 -18.06 -5.58 -4.27
CA GLY A 49 -17.50 -6.27 -5.43
C GLY A 49 -16.49 -5.42 -6.19
N PHE A 50 -16.80 -4.13 -6.42
CA PHE A 50 -15.90 -3.20 -7.07
C PHE A 50 -14.63 -2.94 -6.22
N GLY A 51 -14.76 -2.81 -4.90
CA GLY A 51 -13.62 -2.71 -3.97
C GLY A 51 -12.69 -3.93 -4.03
N ILE A 52 -13.25 -5.14 -4.08
CA ILE A 52 -12.49 -6.38 -4.25
C ILE A 52 -11.72 -6.39 -5.57
N VAL A 53 -12.38 -6.04 -6.68
CA VAL A 53 -11.75 -5.98 -8.00
C VAL A 53 -10.57 -5.01 -8.01
N LEU A 54 -10.74 -3.81 -7.45
CA LEU A 54 -9.64 -2.84 -7.34
C LEU A 54 -8.48 -3.37 -6.50
N PHE A 55 -8.77 -4.08 -5.41
CA PHE A 55 -7.73 -4.68 -4.59
C PHE A 55 -7.00 -5.83 -5.31
N VAL A 56 -7.71 -6.65 -6.09
CA VAL A 56 -7.08 -7.68 -6.93
C VAL A 56 -6.19 -7.05 -7.99
N ILE A 57 -6.64 -5.98 -8.66
CA ILE A 57 -5.81 -5.22 -9.61
C ILE A 57 -4.55 -4.71 -8.93
N TYR A 58 -4.68 -4.12 -7.74
CA TYR A 58 -3.54 -3.68 -6.95
C TYR A 58 -2.56 -4.82 -6.68
N HIS A 59 -3.05 -5.97 -6.23
CA HIS A 59 -2.23 -7.13 -5.88
C HIS A 59 -1.44 -7.63 -7.11
N VAL A 60 -2.10 -7.76 -8.26
CA VAL A 60 -1.47 -8.18 -9.52
C VAL A 60 -0.41 -7.17 -9.97
N VAL A 61 -0.74 -5.87 -9.96
CA VAL A 61 0.22 -4.81 -10.32
C VAL A 61 1.42 -4.84 -9.38
N ARG A 62 1.21 -5.03 -8.08
CA ARG A 62 2.28 -5.06 -7.08
C ARG A 62 3.22 -6.25 -7.27
N ILE A 63 2.69 -7.44 -7.54
CA ILE A 63 3.50 -8.62 -7.88
C ILE A 63 4.32 -8.36 -9.15
N HIS A 64 3.70 -7.76 -10.17
CA HIS A 64 4.39 -7.44 -11.42
C HIS A 64 5.53 -6.44 -11.22
N GLU A 65 5.35 -5.42 -10.37
CA GLU A 65 6.41 -4.47 -10.03
C GLU A 65 7.56 -5.12 -9.27
N LEU A 66 7.26 -5.95 -8.28
CA LEU A 66 8.27 -6.68 -7.50
C LEU A 66 9.13 -7.59 -8.38
N ASN A 67 8.54 -8.21 -9.42
CA ASN A 67 9.28 -9.05 -10.36
C ASN A 67 10.21 -8.25 -11.29
N LYS A 68 9.97 -6.93 -11.45
CA LYS A 68 10.82 -6.06 -12.27
C LYS A 68 12.01 -5.48 -11.50
N THR A 69 11.91 -5.38 -10.18
CA THR A 69 12.94 -4.72 -9.38
C THR A 69 14.03 -5.71 -9.00
N THR A 70 15.29 -5.26 -8.93
CA THR A 70 16.39 -6.09 -8.41
C THR A 70 16.39 -6.15 -6.88
N PHE A 71 15.28 -5.77 -6.25
CA PHE A 71 15.15 -5.72 -4.80
C PHE A 71 14.98 -7.13 -4.27
N GLN A 72 15.92 -7.59 -3.44
CA GLN A 72 15.81 -8.90 -2.81
C GLN A 72 14.89 -8.81 -1.60
N LEU A 73 13.70 -9.41 -1.72
CA LEU A 73 12.76 -9.52 -0.62
C LEU A 73 13.34 -10.38 0.49
N THR A 74 13.47 -9.79 1.69
CA THR A 74 13.81 -10.56 2.89
C THR A 74 12.60 -11.38 3.34
N LYS A 75 12.85 -12.39 4.19
CA LYS A 75 11.76 -13.18 4.82
C LYS A 75 10.76 -12.28 5.57
N LYS A 76 11.24 -11.21 6.20
CA LYS A 76 10.40 -10.24 6.93
C LYS A 76 9.45 -9.51 5.97
N HIS A 77 9.94 -9.07 4.80
CA HIS A 77 9.11 -8.38 3.81
C HIS A 77 8.01 -9.30 3.25
N LEU A 78 8.35 -10.57 2.99
CA LEU A 78 7.37 -11.57 2.54
C LEU A 78 6.24 -11.76 3.56
N VAL A 79 6.59 -11.90 4.84
CA VAL A 79 5.58 -12.03 5.93
C VAL A 79 4.70 -10.79 6.01
N TYR A 80 5.27 -9.59 5.94
CA TYR A 80 4.51 -8.34 5.98
C TYR A 80 3.52 -8.21 4.82
N MET A 81 3.95 -8.55 3.61
CA MET A 81 3.07 -8.57 2.44
C MET A 81 1.97 -9.62 2.58
N GLN A 82 2.30 -10.84 3.05
CA GLN A 82 1.30 -11.89 3.27
C GLN A 82 0.24 -11.50 4.29
N ILE A 83 0.65 -10.95 5.44
CA ILE A 83 -0.29 -10.45 6.47
C ILE A 83 -1.20 -9.36 5.88
N PHE A 84 -0.63 -8.45 5.09
CA PHE A 84 -1.42 -7.41 4.42
C PHE A 84 -2.46 -7.99 3.47
N TYR A 85 -2.06 -8.87 2.54
CA TYR A 85 -2.99 -9.44 1.56
C TYR A 85 -4.05 -10.32 2.22
N ILE A 86 -3.63 -11.27 3.06
CA ILE A 86 -4.54 -12.18 3.75
C ILE A 86 -5.50 -11.39 4.64
N GLY A 87 -4.98 -10.44 5.43
CA GLY A 87 -5.78 -9.58 6.29
C GLY A 87 -6.84 -8.81 5.51
N GLN A 88 -6.46 -8.23 4.36
CA GLN A 88 -7.41 -7.48 3.54
C GLN A 88 -8.48 -8.39 2.90
N TYR A 89 -8.11 -9.58 2.42
CA TYR A 89 -9.11 -10.54 1.91
C TYR A 89 -10.06 -11.05 3.00
N ILE A 90 -9.56 -11.26 4.23
CA ILE A 90 -10.40 -11.59 5.38
C ILE A 90 -11.40 -10.46 5.66
N ILE A 91 -10.96 -9.21 5.64
CA ILE A 91 -11.84 -8.04 5.84
C ILE A 91 -12.94 -8.00 4.78
N PHE A 92 -12.61 -8.22 3.50
CA PHE A 92 -13.61 -8.32 2.43
C PHE A 92 -14.57 -9.49 2.65
N GLY A 93 -14.05 -10.66 3.02
CA GLY A 93 -14.84 -11.86 3.28
C GLY A 93 -15.84 -11.67 4.42
N ILE A 94 -15.40 -11.11 5.54
CA ILE A 94 -16.29 -10.86 6.69
C ILE A 94 -17.32 -9.77 6.36
N THR A 95 -16.93 -8.73 5.59
CA THR A 95 -17.87 -7.70 5.13
C THR A 95 -18.95 -8.29 4.22
N LEU A 96 -18.59 -9.16 3.28
CA LEU A 96 -19.55 -9.88 2.43
C LEU A 96 -20.45 -10.80 3.27
N PHE A 97 -19.88 -11.56 4.19
CA PHE A 97 -20.63 -12.44 5.08
C PHE A 97 -21.67 -11.66 5.88
N TYR A 98 -21.28 -10.52 6.45
CA TYR A 98 -22.20 -9.62 7.14
C TYR A 98 -23.33 -9.12 6.22
N LEU A 99 -23.00 -8.69 5.00
CA LEU A 99 -24.00 -8.21 4.05
C LEU A 99 -25.01 -9.31 3.68
N ILE A 100 -24.56 -10.56 3.58
CA ILE A 100 -25.40 -11.73 3.35
C ILE A 100 -26.32 -11.98 4.55
N LEU A 101 -25.79 -11.96 5.78
CA LEU A 101 -26.58 -12.14 7.00
C LEU A 101 -27.64 -11.04 7.18
N ALA A 102 -27.29 -9.79 6.83
CA ALA A 102 -28.23 -8.67 6.85
C ALA A 102 -29.34 -8.85 5.78
N ASN A 103 -28.97 -9.20 4.54
CA ASN A 103 -29.91 -9.40 3.45
C ASN A 103 -30.86 -10.60 3.66
N THR A 104 -30.41 -11.63 4.36
CA THR A 104 -31.21 -12.81 4.71
C THR A 104 -32.10 -12.59 5.95
N ASN A 105 -32.10 -11.38 6.52
CA ASN A 105 -32.83 -11.01 7.74
C ASN A 105 -32.47 -11.86 8.97
N ILE A 106 -31.32 -12.54 8.96
CA ILE A 106 -30.76 -13.23 10.13
C ILE A 106 -30.32 -12.19 11.16
N LEU A 107 -29.74 -11.09 10.68
CA LEU A 107 -29.46 -9.91 11.50
C LEU A 107 -30.68 -9.00 11.54
N ASN A 108 -31.25 -8.82 12.74
CA ASN A 108 -32.24 -7.78 12.99
C ASN A 108 -31.55 -6.40 13.11
N GLN A 109 -32.35 -5.33 13.22
CA GLN A 109 -31.86 -3.95 13.34
C GLN A 109 -30.86 -3.80 14.51
N THR A 110 -31.14 -4.40 15.67
CA THR A 110 -30.24 -4.39 16.83
C THR A 110 -28.90 -5.06 16.51
N GLY A 111 -28.92 -6.18 15.79
CA GLY A 111 -27.72 -6.88 15.33
C GLY A 111 -26.88 -6.02 14.39
N ILE A 112 -27.51 -5.30 13.46
CA ILE A 112 -26.85 -4.34 12.57
C ILE A 112 -26.17 -3.22 13.37
N LEU A 113 -26.83 -2.68 14.40
CA LEU A 113 -26.26 -1.65 15.27
C LEU A 113 -25.06 -2.18 16.08
N ILE A 114 -25.20 -3.34 16.73
CA ILE A 114 -24.10 -3.95 17.51
C ILE A 114 -22.90 -4.21 16.59
N PHE A 115 -23.16 -4.77 15.42
CA PHE A 115 -22.12 -5.01 14.43
C PHE A 115 -21.43 -3.70 14.03
N TRP A 116 -22.18 -2.63 13.74
CA TRP A 116 -21.58 -1.34 13.43
C TRP A 116 -20.68 -0.83 14.55
N TYR A 117 -21.15 -0.81 15.80
CA TYR A 117 -20.37 -0.23 16.90
C TYR A 117 -19.16 -1.07 17.33
N VAL A 118 -19.15 -2.38 17.07
CA VAL A 118 -18.06 -3.28 17.46
C VAL A 118 -17.15 -3.61 16.28
N TRP A 119 -17.71 -4.10 15.18
CA TRP A 119 -16.95 -4.59 14.04
C TRP A 119 -16.31 -3.46 13.24
N PHE A 120 -17.04 -2.36 12.98
CA PHE A 120 -16.51 -1.28 12.13
C PHE A 120 -15.23 -0.65 12.71
N PRO A 121 -15.15 -0.28 14.00
CA PRO A 121 -13.90 0.24 14.58
C PRO A 121 -12.75 -0.76 14.49
N ILE A 122 -13.01 -2.04 14.73
CA ILE A 122 -11.99 -3.10 14.64
C ILE A 122 -11.45 -3.19 13.22
N VAL A 123 -12.32 -3.28 12.20
CA VAL A 123 -11.90 -3.33 10.80
C VAL A 123 -11.18 -2.07 10.38
N PHE A 124 -11.66 -0.91 10.80
CA PHE A 124 -11.05 0.36 10.47
C PHE A 124 -9.60 0.44 10.98
N VAL A 125 -9.40 0.12 12.27
CA VAL A 125 -8.06 0.11 12.88
C VAL A 125 -7.18 -0.98 12.25
N LEU A 126 -7.71 -2.19 12.07
CA LEU A 126 -6.98 -3.31 11.48
C LEU A 126 -6.53 -3.00 10.05
N SER A 127 -7.40 -2.40 9.23
CA SER A 127 -7.08 -2.00 7.85
C SER A 127 -5.94 -1.00 7.79
N ILE A 128 -5.90 -0.04 8.73
CA ILE A 128 -4.80 0.91 8.85
C ILE A 128 -3.52 0.17 9.26
N ALA A 129 -3.59 -0.67 10.30
CA ALA A 129 -2.44 -1.41 10.81
C ALA A 129 -1.80 -2.30 9.73
N ILE A 130 -2.60 -3.08 8.99
CA ILE A 130 -2.08 -3.92 7.91
C ILE A 130 -1.56 -3.09 6.74
N SER A 131 -2.19 -1.94 6.43
CA SER A 131 -1.72 -1.05 5.36
C SER A 131 -0.35 -0.44 5.66
N ILE A 132 -0.02 -0.25 6.94
CA ILE A 132 1.31 0.22 7.36
C ILE A 132 2.38 -0.82 7.01
N LEU A 133 2.11 -2.12 7.20
CA LEU A 133 3.07 -3.19 6.90
C LEU A 133 3.52 -3.15 5.44
N GLU A 134 2.58 -3.01 4.51
CA GLU A 134 2.93 -2.87 3.09
C GLU A 134 3.48 -1.48 2.73
N SER A 135 3.18 -0.44 3.51
CA SER A 135 3.87 0.84 3.34
C SER A 135 5.35 0.74 3.71
N ILE A 136 5.71 -0.04 4.75
CA ILE A 136 7.10 -0.25 5.18
C ILE A 136 7.89 -0.94 4.06
N VAL A 137 7.39 -2.06 3.54
CA VAL A 137 8.07 -2.82 2.46
C VAL A 137 8.32 -1.94 1.23
N ARG A 138 7.34 -1.11 0.83
CA ARG A 138 7.50 -0.17 -0.28
C ARG A 138 8.51 0.93 -0.03
N VAL A 139 8.56 1.47 1.18
CA VAL A 139 9.53 2.53 1.53
C VAL A 139 10.94 1.96 1.46
N GLU A 140 11.17 0.78 2.03
CA GLU A 140 12.46 0.10 1.99
C GLU A 140 12.88 -0.24 0.54
N GLU A 141 11.95 -0.72 -0.28
CA GLU A 141 12.21 -0.96 -1.71
C GLU A 141 12.62 0.33 -2.45
N LYS A 142 11.90 1.44 -2.22
CA LYS A 142 12.24 2.72 -2.85
C LYS A 142 13.59 3.25 -2.41
N ILE A 143 13.91 3.15 -1.12
CA ILE A 143 15.22 3.55 -0.58
C ILE A 143 16.32 2.71 -1.25
N PHE A 144 16.12 1.40 -1.38
CA PHE A 144 17.07 0.52 -2.05
C PHE A 144 17.28 0.92 -3.52
N LEU A 145 16.20 1.14 -4.27
CA LEU A 145 16.29 1.50 -5.69
C LEU A 145 17.02 2.83 -5.90
N VAL A 146 16.75 3.83 -5.04
CA VAL A 146 17.45 5.12 -5.08
C VAL A 146 18.93 4.95 -4.76
N LYS A 147 19.27 4.17 -3.71
CA LYS A 147 20.66 3.92 -3.33
C LYS A 147 21.43 3.19 -4.45
N LYS A 148 20.79 2.22 -5.11
CA LYS A 148 21.37 1.52 -6.25
C LYS A 148 21.59 2.46 -7.44
N ALA A 149 20.58 3.24 -7.81
CA ALA A 149 20.71 4.20 -8.91
C ALA A 149 21.81 5.25 -8.65
N TRP A 150 21.95 5.71 -7.40
CA TRP A 150 23.01 6.64 -7.03
C TRP A 150 24.40 5.98 -7.14
N LYS A 151 24.54 4.75 -6.64
CA LYS A 151 25.79 3.99 -6.77
C LYS A 151 26.15 3.73 -8.22
N ASP A 152 25.19 3.27 -9.03
CA ASP A 152 25.40 3.01 -10.45
C ASP A 152 25.82 4.30 -11.19
N SER A 153 25.29 5.46 -10.79
CA SER A 153 25.70 6.77 -11.32
C SER A 153 27.10 7.19 -10.88
N ALA A 154 27.46 6.97 -9.61
CA ALA A 154 28.79 7.28 -9.09
C ALA A 154 29.87 6.39 -9.72
N ASP A 155 29.60 5.09 -9.85
CA ASP A 155 30.48 4.12 -10.51
C ASP A 155 30.63 4.47 -12.00
N TRP A 156 29.55 4.95 -12.66
CA TRP A 156 29.62 5.44 -14.04
C TRP A 156 30.49 6.69 -14.18
N GLU A 157 30.36 7.67 -13.27
CA GLU A 157 31.20 8.88 -13.26
C GLU A 157 32.68 8.53 -13.04
N GLU A 158 32.99 7.63 -12.11
CA GLU A 158 34.36 7.18 -11.86
C GLU A 158 34.94 6.45 -13.08
N THR A 159 34.13 5.63 -13.74
CA THR A 159 34.53 4.93 -14.98
C THR A 159 34.83 5.93 -16.10
N GLN A 160 33.97 6.94 -16.30
CA GLN A 160 34.19 8.01 -17.28
C GLN A 160 35.44 8.83 -16.96
N LEU A 161 35.71 9.14 -15.69
CA LEU A 161 36.91 9.85 -15.26
C LEU A 161 38.19 9.03 -15.50
N LYS A 162 38.15 7.71 -15.25
CA LYS A 162 39.26 6.79 -15.57
C LYS A 162 39.51 6.72 -17.08
N THR A 163 38.46 6.59 -17.90
CA THR A 163 38.60 6.59 -19.37
C THR A 163 39.11 7.93 -19.91
N LYS A 164 38.83 9.05 -19.24
CA LYS A 164 39.34 10.37 -19.61
C LYS A 164 40.80 10.59 -19.21
N ASN A 165 41.26 9.97 -18.12
CA ASN A 165 42.65 10.02 -17.66
C ASN A 165 43.59 9.11 -18.46
N ASP A 166 43.06 8.08 -19.14
CA ASP A 166 43.80 7.28 -20.12
C ASP A 166 43.88 7.93 -21.52
N SER A 167 43.28 9.12 -21.70
CA SER A 167 43.46 9.95 -22.88
C SER A 167 44.61 10.96 -22.63
N PRO A 168 45.57 11.12 -23.56
CA PRO A 168 46.81 11.88 -23.32
C PRO A 168 46.61 13.41 -23.22
N PHE A 169 45.38 13.91 -23.16
CA PHE A 169 45.09 15.34 -23.08
C PHE A 169 43.99 15.63 -22.06
N THR A 170 44.41 16.18 -20.91
CA THR A 170 43.84 17.29 -20.10
C THR A 170 43.72 16.99 -18.61
N SER A 171 44.69 17.52 -17.84
CA SER A 171 44.57 17.75 -16.41
C SER A 171 43.70 18.99 -16.14
N VAL A 172 42.45 18.81 -15.73
CA VAL A 172 41.68 19.89 -15.10
C VAL A 172 41.11 19.37 -13.80
N LYS A 173 41.69 19.83 -12.68
CA LYS A 173 41.14 19.65 -11.31
C LYS A 173 39.73 20.23 -11.26
N SER A 174 38.69 19.40 -11.21
CA SER A 174 37.35 19.84 -10.83
C SER A 174 37.18 19.72 -9.31
N LYS A 175 36.65 20.78 -8.70
CA LYS A 175 36.18 20.80 -7.30
C LYS A 175 35.00 19.83 -7.16
N SER A 176 35.04 18.91 -6.21
CA SER A 176 33.95 17.97 -5.95
C SER A 176 32.68 18.72 -5.48
N PRO A 177 31.54 18.61 -6.18
CA PRO A 177 30.27 19.14 -5.70
C PRO A 177 29.45 18.10 -4.91
N ASN A 178 30.00 16.91 -4.64
CA ASN A 178 29.20 15.76 -4.21
C ASN A 178 29.55 15.34 -2.77
N ALA A 179 29.15 16.15 -1.79
CA ALA A 179 29.07 15.70 -0.41
C ALA A 179 27.88 14.75 -0.28
N ASN A 180 28.15 13.48 0.01
CA ASN A 180 27.15 12.42 0.17
C ASN A 180 26.24 12.72 1.38
N PRO A 181 24.92 12.93 1.21
CA PRO A 181 24.01 13.25 2.31
C PRO A 181 23.60 12.03 3.15
N PHE A 182 24.13 10.83 2.85
CA PHE A 182 23.79 9.56 3.51
C PHE A 182 24.93 8.95 4.32
N LEU A 183 26.05 9.67 4.50
CA LEU A 183 27.10 9.29 5.43
C LEU A 183 26.94 10.11 6.70
N ASP A 184 26.74 9.44 7.84
CA ASP A 184 27.08 10.02 9.13
C ASP A 184 28.62 10.05 9.20
N ASP A 185 29.20 11.22 9.46
CA ASP A 185 30.65 11.48 9.53
C ASP A 185 31.36 10.75 10.71
N THR A 186 30.82 9.65 11.22
CA THR A 186 31.28 9.02 12.47
C THR A 186 32.30 7.90 12.31
N GLU A 187 32.65 7.46 11.09
CA GLU A 187 33.63 6.38 10.90
C GLU A 187 35.05 6.84 10.51
N SER A 188 35.33 8.13 10.34
CA SER A 188 36.66 8.58 9.89
C SER A 188 37.62 9.06 11.00
N LYS A 189 37.38 8.75 12.27
CA LYS A 189 38.32 9.08 13.38
C LYS A 189 38.68 7.87 14.23
N ILE A 190 39.18 6.80 13.62
CA ILE A 190 39.99 5.81 14.34
C ILE A 190 41.18 5.41 13.44
N LYS A 191 42.39 5.77 13.91
CA LYS A 191 43.76 5.51 13.38
C LYS A 191 44.22 6.49 12.30
N GLU A 192 45.34 7.19 12.41
CA GLU A 192 46.54 7.14 13.29
C GLU A 192 46.88 8.52 13.87
#